data_AF-A0A561W731-F1
#
_entry.id   AF-A0A561W731-F1
#
_cell.length_a   1.000
_cell.length_b   1.000
_cell.length_c   1.000
_cell.angle_alpha   90.00
_cell.angle_beta   90.00
_cell.angle_gamma   90.00
#
_symmetry.space_group_name_H-M   'P 1'
#
loop_
_entity.id
_entity.type
_entity.pdbx_description
1 polymer ?
#
loop_
_entity_poly.entity_id
_entity_poly.type
_entity_poly.pdbx_seq_one_letter_code
_entity_poly.pdbx_strand_id
1 'polypeptide(L)'
;MVKGWHGWLGTFNGVVLITMAVLPLAALVVWALARRRRATGSMALRMSLAEVGIVYGTVPWVWMIMLPGDQAGVVPGRVSLVPLRDLLTIVADGGPLTATVQVVGNLLVFAALGFFAPLRFAALASVPRILLLAAACSVLVEAAQYVLRLDRVSSVDDVLLNAAGAGLAALASRRWWPAAAPDRPPRPAPAH
;
A
#
# COMPACT_ATOMS: atom_id res chain seq x y z
N MET A 1 -24.28 13.97 0.92
CA MET A 1 -25.03 12.83 0.32
C MET A 1 -24.29 12.39 -0.94
N VAL A 2 -23.96 11.11 -1.05
CA VAL A 2 -23.35 10.52 -2.25
C VAL A 2 -24.43 10.42 -3.32
N LYS A 3 -24.37 11.22 -4.40
CA LYS A 3 -25.35 11.19 -5.51
C LYS A 3 -24.61 10.90 -6.83
N GLY A 4 -25.12 9.94 -7.61
CA GLY A 4 -24.58 9.55 -8.92
C GLY A 4 -23.25 8.78 -8.87
N TRP A 5 -22.81 8.26 -10.02
CA TRP A 5 -21.58 7.47 -10.18
C TRP A 5 -20.32 8.21 -9.66
N HIS A 6 -20.25 9.52 -9.88
CA HIS A 6 -19.15 10.37 -9.40
C HIS A 6 -19.09 10.47 -7.88
N GLY A 7 -20.25 10.47 -7.19
CA GLY A 7 -20.27 10.44 -5.74
C GLY A 7 -19.65 9.15 -5.19
N TRP A 8 -19.99 8.01 -5.78
CA TRP A 8 -19.56 6.70 -5.31
C TRP A 8 -18.09 6.41 -5.60
N LEU A 9 -17.61 6.77 -6.80
CA LEU A 9 -16.27 6.41 -7.26
C LEU A 9 -15.24 7.55 -7.19
N GLY A 10 -15.71 8.80 -7.08
CA GLY A 10 -14.89 10.01 -7.17
C GLY A 10 -14.73 10.76 -5.85
N THR A 11 -15.22 10.22 -4.73
CA THR A 11 -15.14 10.90 -3.42
C THR A 11 -14.57 9.98 -2.35
N PHE A 12 -13.87 10.56 -1.37
CA PHE A 12 -13.36 9.84 -0.19
C PHE A 12 -14.46 9.01 0.49
N ASN A 13 -15.61 9.61 0.74
CA ASN A 13 -16.74 8.94 1.38
C ASN A 13 -17.26 7.77 0.55
N GLY A 14 -17.33 7.93 -0.78
CA GLY A 14 -17.73 6.85 -1.69
C GLY A 14 -16.76 5.67 -1.62
N VAL A 15 -15.45 5.93 -1.70
CA VAL A 15 -14.41 4.89 -1.60
C VAL A 15 -14.47 4.16 -0.26
N VAL A 16 -14.63 4.89 0.85
CA VAL A 16 -14.76 4.28 2.19
C VAL A 16 -15.99 3.39 2.27
N LEU A 17 -17.15 3.87 1.82
CA LEU A 17 -18.39 3.09 1.84
C LEU A 17 -18.29 1.82 0.98
N ILE A 18 -17.71 1.92 -0.22
CA ILE A 18 -17.48 0.77 -1.10
C ILE A 18 -16.55 -0.23 -0.44
N THR A 19 -15.44 0.24 0.14
CA THR A 19 -14.48 -0.61 0.84
C THR A 19 -15.17 -1.39 1.95
N MET A 20 -15.93 -0.71 2.81
CA MET A 20 -16.72 -1.34 3.87
C MET A 20 -17.73 -2.36 3.33
N ALA A 21 -18.43 -2.02 2.25
CA ALA A 21 -19.42 -2.92 1.63
C ALA A 21 -18.78 -4.17 0.99
N VAL A 22 -17.52 -4.07 0.53
CA VAL A 22 -16.78 -5.19 -0.07
C VAL A 22 -16.12 -6.08 0.99
N LEU A 23 -16.03 -5.67 2.26
CA LEU A 23 -15.43 -6.47 3.34
C LEU A 23 -15.98 -7.91 3.44
N PRO A 24 -17.31 -8.15 3.41
CA PRO A 24 -17.85 -9.51 3.46
C PRO A 24 -17.43 -10.34 2.24
N LEU A 25 -17.37 -9.71 1.06
CA LEU A 25 -16.90 -10.37 -0.16
C LEU A 25 -15.42 -10.74 -0.06
N ALA A 26 -14.57 -9.85 0.49
CA ALA A 26 -13.17 -10.17 0.74
C ALA A 26 -13.01 -11.38 1.67
N ALA A 27 -13.80 -11.46 2.74
CA ALA A 27 -13.83 -12.61 3.64
C ALA A 27 -14.28 -13.91 2.93
N LEU A 28 -15.31 -13.83 2.08
CA LEU A 28 -15.76 -14.96 1.27
C LEU A 28 -14.69 -15.43 0.28
N VAL A 29 -13.93 -14.52 -0.32
CA VAL A 29 -12.81 -14.85 -1.22
C VAL A 29 -11.69 -15.55 -0.45
N VAL A 30 -11.31 -15.05 0.74
CA VAL A 30 -10.34 -15.75 1.61
C VAL A 30 -10.80 -17.17 1.89
N TRP A 31 -12.06 -17.34 2.28
CA TRP A 31 -12.63 -18.65 2.58
C TRP A 31 -12.65 -19.57 1.35
N ALA A 32 -13.06 -19.07 0.20
CA ALA A 32 -13.12 -19.84 -1.04
C ALA A 32 -11.72 -20.29 -1.49
N LEU A 33 -10.73 -19.40 -1.45
CA LEU A 33 -9.33 -19.72 -1.76
C LEU A 33 -8.74 -20.74 -0.77
N ALA A 34 -8.99 -20.56 0.53
CA ALA A 34 -8.56 -21.49 1.56
C ALA A 34 -9.21 -22.88 1.37
N ARG A 35 -10.50 -22.92 1.02
CA ARG A 35 -11.22 -24.17 0.71
C ARG A 35 -10.63 -24.87 -0.50
N ARG A 36 -10.29 -24.15 -1.57
CA ARG A 36 -9.66 -24.71 -2.77
C ARG A 36 -8.24 -25.23 -2.50
N ARG A 37 -7.54 -24.64 -1.53
CA ARG A 37 -6.16 -24.99 -1.16
C ARG A 37 -6.07 -25.97 0.02
N ARG A 38 -7.16 -26.66 0.39
CA ARG A 38 -7.23 -27.55 1.58
C ARG A 38 -6.07 -28.54 1.72
N ALA A 39 -5.50 -29.02 0.63
CA ALA A 39 -4.32 -29.90 0.63
C ALA A 39 -3.07 -29.29 1.32
N THR A 40 -2.98 -27.96 1.41
CA THR A 40 -1.88 -27.24 2.07
C THR A 40 -2.15 -26.89 3.55
N GLY A 41 -3.26 -27.37 4.12
CA GLY A 41 -3.55 -27.23 5.55
C GLY A 41 -3.67 -25.77 6.02
N SER A 42 -3.10 -25.45 7.18
CA SER A 42 -3.12 -24.10 7.77
C SER A 42 -2.43 -23.04 6.90
N MET A 43 -1.50 -23.43 6.04
CA MET A 43 -0.82 -22.54 5.09
C MET A 43 -1.79 -22.00 4.03
N ALA A 44 -2.84 -22.75 3.69
CA ALA A 44 -3.87 -22.35 2.74
C ALA A 44 -4.55 -21.04 3.16
N LEU A 45 -5.00 -20.98 4.42
CA LEU A 45 -5.66 -19.81 4.98
C LEU A 45 -4.69 -18.63 5.03
N ARG A 46 -3.46 -18.88 5.49
CA ARG A 46 -2.45 -17.84 5.63
C ARG A 46 -2.07 -17.19 4.30
N MET A 47 -1.86 -17.99 3.25
CA MET A 47 -1.59 -17.47 1.90
C MET A 47 -2.79 -16.71 1.35
N SER A 48 -4.00 -17.23 1.53
CA SER A 48 -5.23 -16.58 1.05
C SER A 48 -5.48 -15.25 1.75
N LEU A 49 -5.26 -15.20 3.07
CA LEU A 49 -5.35 -13.98 3.86
C LEU A 49 -4.29 -12.95 3.43
N ALA A 50 -3.05 -13.39 3.16
CA ALA A 50 -2.02 -12.49 2.69
C ALA A 50 -2.34 -11.92 1.29
N GLU A 51 -2.79 -12.74 0.35
CA GLU A 51 -3.15 -12.28 -1.00
C GLU A 51 -4.33 -11.28 -0.96
N VAL A 52 -5.41 -11.63 -0.27
CA VAL A 52 -6.57 -10.74 -0.16
C VAL A 52 -6.23 -9.52 0.68
N GLY A 53 -5.45 -9.67 1.75
CA GLY A 53 -5.01 -8.58 2.62
C GLY A 53 -4.16 -7.54 1.89
N ILE A 54 -3.28 -7.96 0.97
CA ILE A 54 -2.53 -7.03 0.09
C ILE A 54 -3.50 -6.23 -0.76
N VAL A 55 -4.42 -6.90 -1.46
CA VAL A 55 -5.34 -6.24 -2.40
C VAL A 55 -6.31 -5.32 -1.67
N TYR A 56 -7.08 -5.87 -0.74
CA TYR A 56 -8.11 -5.15 0.01
C TYR A 56 -7.51 -4.07 0.91
N GLY A 57 -6.31 -4.30 1.46
CA GLY A 57 -5.66 -3.36 2.36
C GLY A 57 -4.86 -2.25 1.67
N THR A 58 -4.55 -2.36 0.37
CA THR A 58 -3.75 -1.34 -0.36
C THR A 58 -4.54 -0.66 -1.47
N VAL A 59 -5.38 -1.37 -2.22
CA VAL A 59 -6.10 -0.79 -3.37
C VAL A 59 -7.01 0.39 -2.98
N PRO A 60 -7.80 0.33 -1.90
CA PRO A 60 -8.62 1.48 -1.48
C PRO A 60 -7.79 2.73 -1.15
N TRP A 61 -6.62 2.55 -0.55
CA TRP A 61 -5.73 3.67 -0.23
C TRP A 61 -5.12 4.29 -1.47
N VAL A 62 -4.62 3.46 -2.40
CA VAL A 62 -4.11 3.94 -3.68
C VAL A 62 -5.22 4.63 -4.47
N TRP A 63 -6.44 4.13 -4.42
CA TRP A 63 -7.59 4.79 -5.04
C TRP A 63 -7.87 6.16 -4.41
N MET A 64 -7.89 6.27 -3.08
CA MET A 64 -8.11 7.54 -2.38
C MET A 64 -7.09 8.61 -2.76
N ILE A 65 -5.80 8.27 -2.84
CA ILE A 65 -4.75 9.25 -3.23
C ILE A 65 -4.76 9.58 -4.72
N MET A 66 -5.36 8.71 -5.54
CA MET A 66 -5.57 8.94 -6.99
C MET A 66 -6.85 9.72 -7.30
N LEU A 67 -7.66 10.05 -6.29
CA LEU A 67 -8.81 10.93 -6.51
C LEU A 67 -8.34 12.34 -6.90
N PRO A 68 -8.86 12.92 -8.00
CA PRO A 68 -8.49 14.26 -8.44
C PRO A 68 -8.80 15.30 -7.35
N GLY A 69 -7.88 16.26 -7.19
CA GLY A 69 -8.12 17.46 -6.38
C GLY A 69 -9.12 18.42 -7.05
N ASP A 70 -9.58 19.40 -6.29
CA ASP A 70 -10.61 20.36 -6.73
C ASP A 70 -10.18 21.22 -7.93
N GLN A 71 -8.88 21.33 -8.23
CA GLN A 71 -8.34 22.04 -9.42
C GLN A 71 -7.66 21.11 -10.43
N ALA A 72 -7.93 19.80 -10.40
CA ALA A 72 -7.36 18.83 -11.33
C ALA A 72 -7.61 19.23 -12.79
N GLY A 73 -6.55 19.26 -13.59
CA GLY A 73 -6.59 19.68 -15.01
C GLY A 73 -6.65 21.20 -15.26
N VAL A 74 -6.83 22.03 -14.23
CA VAL A 74 -6.87 23.50 -14.35
C VAL A 74 -5.51 24.13 -14.07
N VAL A 75 -4.77 23.61 -13.10
CA VAL A 75 -3.45 24.11 -12.70
C VAL A 75 -2.36 23.12 -13.14
N PRO A 76 -1.17 23.57 -13.59
CA PRO A 76 -0.03 22.68 -13.81
C PRO A 76 0.30 21.90 -12.53
N GLY A 77 0.51 20.60 -12.64
CA GLY A 77 0.91 19.76 -11.50
C GLY A 77 2.16 20.33 -10.82
N ARG A 78 2.10 20.52 -9.50
CA ARG A 78 3.20 21.06 -8.71
C ARG A 78 4.11 19.91 -8.26
N VAL A 79 5.41 20.13 -8.22
CA VAL A 79 6.38 19.12 -7.75
C VAL A 79 7.22 19.73 -6.64
N SER A 80 7.28 19.06 -5.49
CA SER A 80 8.13 19.42 -4.35
C SER A 80 9.22 18.37 -4.21
N LEU A 81 10.39 18.67 -4.77
CA LEU A 81 11.55 17.77 -4.75
C LEU A 81 12.40 17.92 -3.48
N VAL A 82 12.09 18.88 -2.61
CA VAL A 82 12.85 19.14 -1.38
C VAL A 82 12.27 18.27 -0.27
N PRO A 83 12.99 17.26 0.23
CA PRO A 83 12.53 16.44 1.34
C PRO A 83 12.26 17.31 2.57
N LEU A 84 11.25 16.94 3.34
CA LEU A 84 10.76 17.53 4.59
C LEU A 84 10.13 18.91 4.45
N ARG A 85 10.15 19.51 3.26
CA ARG A 85 9.61 20.87 3.07
C ARG A 85 8.10 20.89 3.20
N ASP A 86 7.42 19.95 2.56
CA ASP A 86 5.96 19.93 2.57
C ASP A 86 5.48 19.59 3.98
N LEU A 87 6.10 18.58 4.60
CA LEU A 87 5.81 18.18 5.98
C LEU A 87 5.97 19.34 6.98
N LEU A 88 7.03 20.14 6.84
CA LEU A 88 7.24 21.34 7.67
C LEU A 88 6.21 22.44 7.40
N THR A 89 5.85 22.69 6.15
CA THR A 89 4.80 23.69 5.83
C THR A 89 3.45 23.29 6.39
N ILE A 90 3.10 22.00 6.34
CA ILE A 90 1.82 21.51 6.88
C ILE A 90 1.80 21.59 8.40
N VAL A 91 2.92 21.28 9.06
CA VAL A 91 3.03 21.41 10.53
C VAL A 91 3.01 22.88 10.96
N ALA A 92 3.66 23.77 10.20
CA ALA A 92 3.73 25.20 10.50
C ALA A 92 2.39 25.93 10.23
N ASP A 93 1.74 25.63 9.10
CA ASP A 93 0.62 26.40 8.58
C ASP A 93 -0.73 25.65 8.65
N GLY A 94 -0.72 24.32 8.65
CA GLY A 94 -1.90 23.46 8.46
C GLY A 94 -2.63 23.04 9.75
N GLY A 95 -2.09 23.37 10.93
CA GLY A 95 -2.64 22.96 12.22
C GLY A 95 -2.41 21.47 12.55
N PRO A 96 -2.42 21.08 13.84
CA PRO A 96 -1.95 19.76 14.27
C PRO A 96 -2.75 18.58 13.71
N LEU A 97 -4.07 18.77 13.55
CA LEU A 97 -4.96 17.73 13.06
C LEU A 97 -4.68 17.38 11.60
N THR A 98 -4.52 18.39 10.74
CA THR A 98 -4.23 18.22 9.32
C THR A 98 -2.90 17.52 9.12
N ALA A 99 -1.86 17.94 9.83
CA ALA A 99 -0.54 17.30 9.81
C ALA A 99 -0.63 15.82 10.22
N THR A 100 -1.36 15.52 11.30
CA THR A 100 -1.54 14.14 11.77
C THR A 100 -2.25 13.28 10.72
N VAL A 101 -3.35 13.78 10.15
CA VAL A 101 -4.12 13.05 9.13
C VAL A 101 -3.27 12.76 7.89
N GLN A 102 -2.47 13.72 7.44
CA GLN A 102 -1.62 13.54 6.26
C GLN A 102 -0.49 12.53 6.51
N VAL A 103 0.23 12.68 7.63
CA VAL A 103 1.30 11.75 8.00
C VAL A 103 0.76 10.33 8.16
N VAL A 104 -0.32 10.16 8.93
CA VAL A 104 -0.94 8.84 9.14
C VAL A 104 -1.51 8.29 7.84
N GLY A 105 -2.16 9.12 7.03
CA GLY A 105 -2.71 8.72 5.73
C GLY A 105 -1.66 8.11 4.82
N ASN A 106 -0.52 8.78 4.67
CA ASN A 106 0.61 8.29 3.87
C ASN A 106 1.22 7.00 4.47
N LEU A 107 1.45 6.96 5.79
CA LEU A 107 1.96 5.75 6.44
C LEU A 107 1.07 4.51 6.17
N LEU A 108 -0.24 4.70 5.97
CA LEU A 108 -1.18 3.61 5.75
C LEU A 108 -1.25 3.11 4.30
N VAL A 109 -0.83 3.90 3.29
CA VAL A 109 -1.02 3.56 1.86
C VAL A 109 -0.47 2.18 1.51
N PHE A 110 0.79 1.92 1.88
CA PHE A 110 1.44 0.62 1.63
C PHE A 110 1.64 -0.21 2.91
N ALA A 111 1.00 0.14 4.03
CA ALA A 111 1.12 -0.63 5.26
C ALA A 111 0.63 -2.08 5.08
N ALA A 112 -0.50 -2.29 4.42
CA ALA A 112 -1.01 -3.64 4.16
C ALA A 112 -0.08 -4.44 3.22
N LEU A 113 0.44 -3.81 2.17
CA LEU A 113 1.46 -4.40 1.30
C LEU A 113 2.69 -4.83 2.13
N GLY A 114 3.22 -3.93 2.97
CA GLY A 114 4.38 -4.21 3.82
C GLY A 114 4.13 -5.30 4.87
N PHE A 115 2.91 -5.37 5.42
CA PHE A 115 2.52 -6.40 6.37
C PHE A 115 2.42 -7.77 5.69
N PHE A 116 1.66 -7.88 4.59
CA PHE A 116 1.27 -9.18 4.03
C PHE A 116 2.21 -9.72 2.95
N ALA A 117 2.92 -8.87 2.20
CA ALA A 117 3.88 -9.32 1.18
C ALA A 117 4.94 -10.30 1.70
N PRO A 118 5.62 -10.06 2.84
CA PRO A 118 6.62 -11.00 3.33
C PRO A 118 6.03 -12.31 3.88
N LEU A 119 4.72 -12.34 4.20
CA LEU A 119 4.01 -13.58 4.54
C LEU A 119 3.74 -14.44 3.30
N ARG A 120 3.56 -13.81 2.13
CA ARG A 120 3.21 -14.48 0.89
C ARG A 120 4.42 -14.85 0.03
N PHE A 121 5.44 -14.00 0.03
CA PHE A 121 6.62 -14.11 -0.81
C PHE A 121 7.88 -14.15 0.06
N ALA A 122 8.48 -15.32 0.21
CA ALA A 122 9.70 -15.49 1.02
C ALA A 122 10.86 -14.60 0.52
N ALA A 123 10.91 -14.32 -0.79
CA ALA A 123 11.88 -13.39 -1.37
C ALA A 123 11.76 -11.96 -0.78
N LEU A 124 10.55 -11.54 -0.38
CA LEU A 124 10.27 -10.24 0.21
C LEU A 124 10.33 -10.24 1.75
N ALA A 125 10.67 -11.36 2.40
CA ALA A 125 10.82 -11.46 3.86
C ALA A 125 12.10 -10.75 4.37
N SER A 126 12.22 -9.47 4.05
CA SER A 126 13.32 -8.58 4.43
C SER A 126 12.82 -7.14 4.44
N VAL A 127 13.03 -6.42 5.56
CA VAL A 127 12.57 -5.03 5.71
C VAL A 127 13.15 -4.12 4.61
N PRO A 128 14.45 -4.14 4.29
CA PRO A 128 14.99 -3.38 3.16
C PRO A 128 14.30 -3.65 1.82
N ARG A 129 13.93 -4.90 1.54
CA ARG A 129 13.23 -5.25 0.29
C ARG A 129 11.81 -4.69 0.27
N ILE A 130 11.12 -4.69 1.41
CA ILE A 130 9.81 -4.04 1.54
C ILE A 130 9.92 -2.53 1.39
N LEU A 131 10.90 -1.89 2.03
CA LEU A 131 11.15 -0.46 1.89
C LEU A 131 11.38 -0.08 0.42
N LEU A 132 12.22 -0.84 -0.29
CA LEU A 132 12.48 -0.63 -1.72
C LEU A 132 11.22 -0.83 -2.57
N LEU A 133 10.46 -1.89 -2.32
CA LEU A 133 9.21 -2.16 -3.03
C LEU A 133 8.20 -1.02 -2.82
N ALA A 134 7.99 -0.60 -1.59
CA ALA A 134 7.05 0.47 -1.26
C ALA A 134 7.50 1.82 -1.82
N ALA A 135 8.80 2.14 -1.78
CA ALA A 135 9.34 3.34 -2.40
C ALA A 135 9.13 3.31 -3.92
N ALA A 136 9.42 2.19 -4.59
CA ALA A 136 9.19 2.04 -6.03
C ALA A 136 7.70 2.18 -6.39
N CYS A 137 6.80 1.53 -5.64
CA CYS A 137 5.36 1.70 -5.82
C CYS A 137 4.93 3.15 -5.60
N SER A 138 5.47 3.84 -4.59
CA SER A 138 5.14 5.24 -4.34
C SER A 138 5.62 6.16 -5.46
N VAL A 139 6.81 5.94 -6.01
CA VAL A 139 7.30 6.70 -7.16
C VAL A 139 6.42 6.49 -8.40
N LEU A 140 5.89 5.27 -8.60
CA LEU A 140 4.95 5.00 -9.68
C LEU A 140 3.61 5.72 -9.49
N VAL A 141 3.10 5.75 -8.25
CA VAL A 141 1.89 6.50 -7.88
C VAL A 141 2.10 8.00 -8.12
N GLU A 142 3.20 8.54 -7.65
CA GLU A 142 3.61 9.94 -7.86
C GLU A 142 3.70 10.29 -9.35
N ALA A 143 4.39 9.46 -10.14
CA ALA A 143 4.50 9.64 -11.57
C ALA A 143 3.12 9.61 -12.26
N ALA A 144 2.23 8.70 -11.84
CA ALA A 144 0.87 8.66 -12.37
C ALA A 144 0.07 9.90 -11.98
N GLN A 145 0.16 10.39 -10.74
CA GLN A 145 -0.50 11.64 -10.31
C GLN A 145 -0.02 12.85 -11.11
N TYR A 146 1.29 12.92 -11.36
CA TYR A 146 1.89 13.98 -12.17
C TYR A 146 1.41 13.94 -13.63
N VAL A 147 1.49 12.78 -14.28
CA VAL A 147 1.07 12.59 -15.68
C VAL A 147 -0.42 12.84 -15.86
N LEU A 148 -1.25 12.40 -14.91
CA LEU A 148 -2.70 12.57 -14.93
C LEU A 148 -3.14 13.97 -14.45
N ARG A 149 -2.21 14.84 -14.03
CA ARG A 149 -2.47 16.22 -13.58
C ARG A 149 -3.57 16.30 -12.51
N LEU A 150 -3.51 15.41 -11.52
CA LEU A 150 -4.53 15.28 -10.49
C LEU A 150 -4.55 16.42 -9.45
N ASP A 151 -3.87 17.54 -9.72
CA ASP A 151 -3.70 18.67 -8.79
C ASP A 151 -3.17 18.25 -7.42
N ARG A 152 -2.20 17.32 -7.45
CA ARG A 152 -1.45 16.88 -6.27
C ARG A 152 -0.01 17.36 -6.39
N VAL A 153 0.54 17.78 -5.26
CA VAL A 153 1.96 18.13 -5.16
C VAL A 153 2.73 16.82 -5.12
N SER A 154 3.55 16.56 -6.13
CA SER A 154 4.38 15.37 -6.13
C SER A 154 5.51 15.54 -5.13
N SER A 155 5.56 14.73 -4.07
CA SER A 155 6.40 15.01 -2.90
C SER A 155 7.28 13.84 -2.52
N VAL A 156 8.58 14.12 -2.32
CA VAL A 156 9.51 13.13 -1.76
C VAL A 156 9.07 12.69 -0.36
N ASP A 157 8.36 13.56 0.38
CA ASP A 157 7.83 13.25 1.71
C ASP A 157 6.81 12.12 1.69
N ASP A 158 5.93 12.10 0.67
CA ASP A 158 4.93 11.06 0.53
C ASP A 158 5.59 9.72 0.24
N VAL A 159 6.62 9.69 -0.62
CA VAL A 159 7.42 8.48 -0.88
C VAL A 159 8.08 7.94 0.40
N LEU A 160 8.68 8.82 1.19
CA LEU A 160 9.36 8.45 2.44
C LEU A 160 8.36 7.92 3.47
N LEU A 161 7.23 8.60 3.66
CA LEU A 161 6.18 8.18 4.58
C LEU A 161 5.55 6.85 4.14
N ASN A 162 5.20 6.71 2.87
CA ASN A 162 4.65 5.49 2.30
C ASN A 162 5.60 4.29 2.50
N ALA A 163 6.90 4.49 2.25
CA ALA A 163 7.92 3.46 2.47
C ALA A 163 8.10 3.14 3.97
N ALA A 164 8.17 4.16 4.84
CA ALA A 164 8.31 3.98 6.28
C ALA A 164 7.12 3.19 6.87
N GLY A 165 5.90 3.53 6.45
CA GLY A 165 4.68 2.82 6.84
C GLY A 165 4.70 1.34 6.46
N ALA A 166 5.11 1.03 5.23
CA ALA A 166 5.30 -0.35 4.79
C ALA A 166 6.40 -1.07 5.61
N GLY A 167 7.51 -0.40 5.92
CA GLY A 167 8.59 -0.95 6.74
C GLY A 167 8.17 -1.26 8.18
N LEU A 168 7.41 -0.35 8.82
CA LEU A 168 6.86 -0.55 10.17
C LEU A 168 5.87 -1.73 10.19
N ALA A 169 5.00 -1.83 9.17
CA ALA A 169 4.08 -2.94 9.03
C ALA A 169 4.80 -4.27 8.76
N ALA A 170 5.89 -4.24 7.98
CA ALA A 170 6.76 -5.40 7.78
C ALA A 170 7.39 -5.85 9.11
N LEU A 171 7.92 -4.93 9.92
CA LEU A 171 8.45 -5.24 11.25
C LEU A 171 7.40 -5.87 12.16
N ALA A 172 6.18 -5.31 12.19
CA ALA A 172 5.07 -5.87 12.95
C ALA A 172 4.74 -7.31 12.53
N SER A 173 4.93 -7.63 11.25
CA SER A 173 4.64 -8.94 10.68
C SER A 173 5.79 -9.96 10.78
N ARG A 174 6.99 -9.51 11.20
CA ARG A 174 8.26 -10.26 11.12
C ARG A 174 8.23 -11.63 11.79
N ARG A 175 7.56 -11.75 12.94
CA ARG A 175 7.47 -13.01 13.70
C ARG A 175 6.77 -14.14 12.94
N TRP A 176 5.97 -13.80 11.93
CA TRP A 176 5.27 -14.80 11.14
C TRP A 176 6.06 -15.23 9.91
N TRP A 177 7.04 -14.46 9.43
CA TRP A 177 7.68 -14.68 8.13
C TRP A 177 8.14 -16.14 7.92
N PRO A 178 7.97 -16.69 6.71
CA PRO A 178 8.56 -17.99 6.38
C PRO A 178 10.05 -17.95 6.72
N ALA A 179 10.58 -19.02 7.34
CA ALA A 179 12.02 -19.14 7.54
C ALA A 179 12.72 -18.92 6.19
N ALA A 180 13.71 -18.02 6.15
CA ALA A 180 14.51 -17.84 4.96
C ALA A 180 15.08 -19.21 4.59
N ALA A 181 14.75 -19.70 3.40
CA ALA A 181 15.37 -20.93 2.91
C ALA A 181 16.88 -20.68 2.95
N PRO A 182 17.68 -21.49 3.68
CA PRO A 182 19.12 -21.36 3.62
C PRO A 182 19.52 -21.47 2.15
N ASP A 183 20.40 -20.57 1.69
CA ASP A 183 20.99 -20.64 0.35
C ASP A 183 21.42 -22.09 0.12
N ARG A 184 20.68 -22.79 -0.76
CA ARG A 184 20.95 -24.20 -1.02
C ARG A 184 22.31 -24.22 -1.69
N PRO A 185 23.37 -24.81 -1.08
CA PRO A 185 24.67 -24.83 -1.71
C PRO A 185 24.55 -25.49 -3.09
N PRO A 186 25.34 -25.02 -4.09
CA PRO A 186 25.26 -25.55 -5.43
C PRO A 186 25.38 -27.08 -5.39
N ARG A 187 24.41 -27.77 -5.99
CA ARG A 187 24.45 -29.23 -6.11
C ARG A 187 25.80 -29.60 -6.75
N PRO A 188 26.59 -30.50 -6.14
CA PRO A 188 27.81 -30.97 -6.79
C PRO A 188 27.45 -31.55 -8.15
N ALA A 189 28.19 -31.14 -9.19
CA ALA A 189 28.02 -31.64 -10.53
C ALA A 189 28.18 -33.18 -10.53
N PRO A 190 27.40 -33.91 -11.35
CA PRO A 190 27.55 -35.35 -11.44
C PRO A 190 28.98 -35.68 -11.89
N ALA A 191 29.68 -36.50 -11.11
CA ALA A 191 30.94 -37.08 -11.52
C ALA A 191 30.65 -38.05 -12.67
N HIS A 192 31.24 -37.78 -13.84
CA HIS A 192 31.30 -38.70 -14.98
C HIS A 192 32.54 -39.57 -14.87
#